data_AF-A0A3M7G0Q0-F1
#
_entry.id   AF-A0A3M7G0Q0-F1
#
_cell.length_a   1.000
_cell.length_b   1.000
_cell.length_c   1.000
_cell.angle_alpha   90.00
_cell.angle_beta   90.00
_cell.angle_gamma   90.00
#
_symmetry.space_group_name_H-M   'P 1'
#
loop_
_entity.id
_entity.type
_entity.pdbx_description
1 polymer ?
#
loop_
_entity_poly.entity_id
_entity_poly.type
_entity_poly.pdbx_seq_one_letter_code
_entity_poly.pdbx_strand_id
1 'polypeptide(L)'
;MVKDDETVIQQVHNTRCSPLKPRPANNKKSREFNDLVNMTANELKDWLQQSSSEKAGWSKDDGSGESVGHESGRKIIAILEKNPKKDPSKYDDEDLQHMRKVVSYNKRHLAQEGKAKQDPDSRSARSLKNWGHDPQKA
;
A
#
# COMPACT_ATOMS: atom_id res chain seq x y z
N MET A 1 23.60 19.31 64.55
CA MET A 1 22.69 19.58 63.42
C MET A 1 22.13 18.23 63.00
N VAL A 2 20.96 17.75 63.43
CA VAL A 2 19.61 18.36 63.39
C VAL A 2 19.45 19.08 62.05
N LYS A 3 18.78 18.52 61.05
CA LYS A 3 17.32 18.52 60.81
C LYS A 3 17.13 18.04 59.35
N ASP A 4 16.06 17.47 58.83
CA ASP A 4 14.72 17.09 59.27
C ASP A 4 14.12 16.28 58.09
N ASP A 5 13.18 15.41 58.44
CA ASP A 5 11.90 15.13 57.78
C ASP A 5 11.85 14.91 56.25
N GLU A 6 11.37 13.72 55.85
CA GLU A 6 9.95 13.48 55.51
C GLU A 6 9.70 14.06 54.11
N THR A 7 9.19 13.31 53.14
CA THR A 7 7.78 13.39 52.69
C THR A 7 7.83 12.52 51.40
N VAL A 8 7.15 11.37 51.36
CA VAL A 8 5.87 11.17 50.65
C VAL A 8 6.02 10.67 49.20
N ILE A 9 5.71 9.39 48.95
CA ILE A 9 4.45 8.88 48.36
C ILE A 9 4.52 8.72 46.83
N GLN A 10 4.20 7.49 46.44
CA GLN A 10 3.61 7.01 45.18
C GLN A 10 3.62 7.93 43.96
N GLN A 11 4.12 7.39 42.85
CA GLN A 11 3.41 7.49 41.58
C GLN A 11 3.63 6.25 40.71
N VAL A 12 2.70 5.31 40.89
CA VAL A 12 2.25 4.41 39.82
C VAL A 12 1.77 5.27 38.66
N HIS A 13 2.48 5.33 37.54
CA HIS A 13 1.89 5.78 36.28
C HIS A 13 2.41 4.94 35.12
N ASN A 14 1.58 3.97 34.74
CA ASN A 14 1.12 3.80 33.37
C ASN A 14 2.25 3.84 32.32
N THR A 15 2.84 2.68 32.02
CA THR A 15 3.64 2.47 30.81
C THR A 15 2.72 2.59 29.60
N ARG A 16 2.40 3.84 29.27
CA ARG A 16 1.61 4.24 28.11
C ARG A 16 2.44 3.81 26.91
N CYS A 17 1.95 2.79 26.18
CA CYS A 17 2.40 2.49 24.82
C CYS A 17 2.52 3.82 24.07
N SER A 18 3.76 4.27 23.88
CA SER A 18 4.03 5.42 23.05
C SER A 18 3.80 4.98 21.60
N PRO A 19 3.09 5.77 20.77
CA PRO A 19 2.94 5.44 19.36
C PRO A 19 4.33 5.40 18.74
N LEU A 20 4.73 4.22 18.26
CA LEU A 20 6.02 4.01 17.62
C LEU A 20 6.13 4.99 16.45
N LYS A 21 7.16 5.86 16.48
CA LYS A 21 7.45 6.75 15.36
C LYS A 21 7.77 5.89 14.12
N PRO A 22 7.21 6.19 12.94
CA PRO A 22 7.48 5.39 11.73
C PRO A 22 8.98 5.39 11.40
N ARG A 23 9.56 4.22 11.15
CA ARG A 23 10.98 4.07 10.78
C ARG A 23 11.29 4.85 9.51
N PRO A 24 12.44 5.54 9.41
CA PRO A 24 12.79 6.39 8.26
C PRO A 24 12.82 5.64 6.91
N ALA A 25 13.11 4.34 6.90
CA ALA A 25 13.06 3.52 5.67
C ALA A 25 11.63 3.26 5.15
N ASN A 26 10.62 3.31 6.02
CA ASN A 26 9.22 3.11 5.64
C ASN A 26 8.69 4.32 4.85
N ASN A 27 9.18 5.52 5.17
CA ASN A 27 8.78 6.77 4.52
C ASN A 27 9.19 6.84 3.03
N LYS A 28 10.29 6.20 2.63
CA LYS A 28 10.70 6.19 1.22
C LYS A 28 9.76 5.33 0.37
N LYS A 29 9.34 4.18 0.89
CA LYS A 29 8.49 3.22 0.15
C LYS A 29 7.04 3.68 0.07
N SER A 30 6.50 4.30 1.11
CA SER A 30 5.18 4.91 1.05
C SER A 30 5.12 6.07 0.06
N ARG A 31 6.19 6.89 -0.03
CA ARG A 31 6.30 7.93 -1.08
C ARG A 31 6.33 7.32 -2.48
N GLU A 32 7.22 6.37 -2.74
CA GLU A 32 7.27 5.68 -4.05
C GLU A 32 5.94 5.02 -4.42
N PHE A 33 5.23 4.46 -3.45
CA PHE A 33 3.89 3.91 -3.65
C PHE A 33 2.90 4.99 -4.08
N ASN A 34 2.89 6.12 -3.38
CA ASN A 34 1.99 7.24 -3.68
C ASN A 34 2.28 7.88 -5.04
N ASP A 35 3.53 7.83 -5.51
CA ASP A 35 3.94 8.31 -6.83
C ASP A 35 3.54 7.33 -7.94
N LEU A 36 3.63 6.02 -7.69
CA LEU A 36 3.30 4.98 -8.68
C LEU A 36 1.80 4.68 -8.73
N VAL A 37 1.07 4.75 -7.62
CA VAL A 37 -0.37 4.52 -7.59
C VAL A 37 -1.11 5.82 -7.91
N ASN A 38 -1.45 5.97 -9.18
CA ASN A 38 -2.11 7.15 -9.75
C ASN A 38 -3.63 7.00 -9.91
N MET A 39 -4.19 5.83 -9.57
CA MET A 39 -5.62 5.59 -9.48
C MET A 39 -6.13 5.85 -8.05
N THR A 40 -7.33 6.42 -7.94
CA THR A 40 -8.03 6.54 -6.66
C THR A 40 -8.65 5.22 -6.24
N ALA A 41 -9.04 5.10 -4.96
CA ALA A 41 -9.70 3.91 -4.43
C ALA A 41 -10.99 3.57 -5.22
N ASN A 42 -11.79 4.59 -5.56
CA ASN A 42 -13.03 4.41 -6.32
C ASN A 42 -12.74 3.94 -7.75
N GLU A 43 -11.80 4.57 -8.45
CA GLU A 43 -11.43 4.17 -9.80
C GLU A 43 -10.89 2.74 -9.85
N LEU A 44 -10.07 2.36 -8.85
CA LEU A 44 -9.57 0.99 -8.75
C LEU A 44 -10.69 0.01 -8.42
N LYS A 45 -11.65 0.39 -7.57
CA LYS A 45 -12.82 -0.43 -7.24
C LYS A 45 -13.70 -0.69 -8.46
N ASP A 46 -13.98 0.33 -9.25
CA ASP A 46 -14.76 0.22 -10.48
C ASP A 46 -14.02 -0.63 -11.52
N TRP A 47 -12.70 -0.48 -11.61
CA TRP A 47 -11.85 -1.31 -12.46
C TRP A 47 -11.87 -2.79 -12.06
N LEU A 48 -11.73 -3.10 -10.77
CA LEU A 48 -11.70 -4.48 -10.29
C LEU A 48 -13.04 -5.21 -10.50
N GLN A 49 -14.16 -4.49 -10.63
CA GLN A 49 -15.45 -5.11 -10.95
C GLN A 49 -15.56 -5.56 -12.42
N GLN A 50 -14.61 -5.19 -13.28
CA GLN A 50 -14.62 -5.57 -14.69
C GLN A 50 -14.01 -6.97 -14.89
N SER A 51 -14.65 -7.78 -15.74
CA SER A 51 -14.14 -9.12 -16.10
C SER A 51 -12.74 -9.11 -16.73
N SER A 52 -12.36 -7.99 -17.34
CA SER A 52 -11.01 -7.73 -17.85
C SER A 52 -9.94 -7.71 -16.76
N SER A 53 -10.30 -7.31 -15.54
CA SER A 53 -9.43 -7.26 -14.37
C SER A 53 -9.22 -8.65 -13.76
N GLU A 54 -10.28 -9.45 -13.64
CA GLU A 54 -10.24 -10.79 -13.03
C GLU A 54 -9.23 -11.73 -13.71
N LYS A 55 -9.14 -11.64 -15.05
CA LYS A 55 -8.28 -12.49 -15.88
C LYS A 55 -6.91 -11.88 -16.18
N ALA A 56 -6.64 -10.66 -15.73
CA ALA A 56 -5.39 -9.94 -16.02
C ALA A 56 -4.28 -10.27 -15.00
N GLY A 57 -3.25 -10.96 -15.47
CA GLY A 57 -2.02 -11.24 -14.71
C GLY A 57 -1.76 -12.72 -14.51
N TRP A 58 -1.06 -13.04 -13.41
CA TRP A 58 -0.72 -14.40 -12.99
C TRP A 58 -1.84 -14.94 -12.09
N SER A 59 -2.45 -16.05 -12.49
CA SER A 59 -3.44 -16.79 -11.69
C SER A 59 -2.76 -17.48 -10.53
N LYS A 60 -3.36 -17.44 -9.35
CA LYS A 60 -2.86 -18.19 -8.20
C LYS A 60 -3.11 -19.68 -8.41
N ASP A 61 -2.15 -20.50 -8.00
CA ASP A 61 -2.29 -21.96 -7.97
C ASP A 61 -3.04 -22.46 -6.70
N ASP A 62 -3.77 -21.57 -6.02
CA ASP A 62 -4.52 -21.88 -4.80
C ASP A 62 -5.96 -22.35 -5.06
N GLY A 63 -6.34 -22.55 -6.34
CA GLY A 63 -7.66 -23.03 -6.72
C GLY A 63 -8.78 -21.98 -6.62
N SER A 64 -8.48 -20.73 -6.20
CA SER A 64 -9.47 -19.64 -6.14
C SER A 64 -9.88 -19.10 -7.51
N GLY A 65 -9.08 -19.35 -8.54
CA GLY A 65 -9.26 -18.80 -9.89
C GLY A 65 -8.92 -17.30 -10.00
N GLU A 66 -8.48 -16.68 -8.90
CA GLU A 66 -8.16 -15.26 -8.82
C GLU A 66 -6.70 -14.96 -9.18
N SER A 67 -6.46 -13.82 -9.84
CA SER A 67 -5.10 -13.34 -10.11
C SER A 67 -4.48 -12.64 -8.90
N VAL A 68 -3.15 -12.76 -8.74
CA VAL A 68 -2.39 -12.09 -7.67
C VAL A 68 -2.56 -10.56 -7.74
N GLY A 69 -2.68 -10.02 -8.96
CA GLY A 69 -2.92 -8.59 -9.15
C GLY A 69 -4.30 -8.17 -8.65
N HIS A 70 -5.32 -8.98 -8.85
CA HIS A 70 -6.69 -8.66 -8.41
C HIS A 70 -6.82 -8.60 -6.88
N GLU A 71 -6.24 -9.59 -6.18
CA GLU A 71 -6.16 -9.55 -4.72
C GLU A 71 -5.37 -8.32 -4.24
N SER A 72 -4.25 -8.03 -4.90
CA SER A 72 -3.42 -6.87 -4.58
C SER A 72 -4.18 -5.56 -4.72
N GLY A 73 -4.99 -5.41 -5.78
CA GLY A 73 -5.85 -4.26 -6.01
C GLY A 73 -6.83 -4.02 -4.87
N ARG A 74 -7.45 -5.08 -4.34
CA ARG A 74 -8.34 -4.95 -3.17
C ARG A 74 -7.62 -4.42 -1.93
N LYS A 75 -6.39 -4.89 -1.69
CA LYS A 75 -5.56 -4.40 -0.57
C LYS A 75 -5.16 -2.95 -0.78
N ILE A 76 -4.86 -2.54 -2.02
CA ILE A 76 -4.58 -1.14 -2.35
C ILE A 76 -5.80 -0.26 -2.05
N ILE A 77 -7.01 -0.69 -2.43
CA ILE A 77 -8.25 0.03 -2.10
C ILE A 77 -8.37 0.21 -0.59
N ALA A 78 -8.21 -0.86 0.20
CA ALA A 78 -8.29 -0.79 1.66
C ALA A 78 -7.27 0.19 2.26
N ILE A 79 -6.03 0.20 1.76
CA ILE A 79 -4.98 1.15 2.18
C ILE A 79 -5.36 2.60 1.84
N LEU A 80 -5.88 2.84 0.64
CA LEU A 80 -6.28 4.18 0.17
C LEU A 80 -7.52 4.70 0.93
N GLU A 81 -8.49 3.84 1.22
CA GLU A 81 -9.68 4.18 2.02
C GLU A 81 -9.32 4.45 3.49
N LYS A 82 -8.41 3.65 4.06
CA LYS A 82 -7.90 3.83 5.43
C LYS A 82 -7.10 5.11 5.58
N ASN A 83 -6.35 5.52 4.56
CA ASN A 83 -5.48 6.69 4.60
C ASN A 83 -5.56 7.55 3.34
N PRO A 84 -6.68 8.27 3.12
CA PRO A 84 -6.90 9.07 1.92
C PRO A 84 -5.96 10.27 1.81
N LYS A 85 -5.44 10.75 2.95
CA LYS A 85 -4.44 11.84 3.01
C LYS A 85 -3.02 11.36 2.72
N LYS A 86 -2.82 10.05 2.49
CA LYS A 86 -1.53 9.44 2.17
C LYS A 86 -0.45 9.74 3.23
N ASP A 87 -0.85 9.88 4.49
CA ASP A 87 0.02 10.21 5.61
C ASP A 87 0.92 9.01 5.97
N PRO A 88 2.25 9.10 5.82
CA PRO A 88 3.16 7.99 6.10
C PRO A 88 3.08 7.44 7.52
N SER A 89 2.62 8.24 8.50
CA SER A 89 2.52 7.83 9.90
C SER A 89 1.32 6.94 10.22
N LYS A 90 0.36 6.82 9.30
CA LYS A 90 -0.88 6.06 9.48
C LYS A 90 -0.86 4.67 8.90
N TYR A 91 0.22 4.29 8.22
CA TYR A 91 0.38 2.95 7.68
C TYR A 91 0.93 2.01 8.75
N ASP A 92 0.33 0.85 8.87
CA ASP A 92 0.87 -0.23 9.69
C ASP A 92 1.91 -1.04 8.91
N ASP A 93 2.54 -2.00 9.58
CA ASP A 93 3.58 -2.83 8.97
C ASP A 93 3.04 -3.73 7.85
N GLU A 94 1.77 -4.12 7.87
CA GLU A 94 1.14 -4.92 6.81
C GLU A 94 0.90 -4.09 5.55
N ASP A 95 0.37 -2.87 5.72
CA ASP A 95 0.19 -1.87 4.66
C ASP A 95 1.55 -1.61 3.98
N LEU A 96 2.59 -1.37 4.78
CA LEU A 96 3.93 -1.08 4.28
C LEU A 96 4.57 -2.28 3.56
N GLN A 97 4.34 -3.50 4.03
CA GLN A 97 4.78 -4.71 3.33
C GLN A 97 4.09 -4.86 1.98
N HIS A 98 2.78 -4.61 1.91
CA HIS A 98 2.04 -4.66 0.66
C HIS A 98 2.49 -3.57 -0.30
N MET A 99 2.63 -2.33 0.16
CA MET A 99 3.16 -1.22 -0.65
C MET A 99 4.52 -1.53 -1.28
N ARG A 100 5.43 -2.17 -0.52
CA ARG A 100 6.73 -2.59 -1.05
C ARG A 100 6.58 -3.57 -2.21
N LYS A 101 5.62 -4.50 -2.13
CA LYS A 101 5.31 -5.43 -3.23
C LYS A 101 4.77 -4.67 -4.44
N VAL A 102 3.82 -3.76 -4.24
CA VAL A 102 3.23 -2.92 -5.30
C VAL A 102 4.29 -2.11 -6.02
N VAL A 103 5.12 -1.37 -5.26
CA VAL A 103 6.22 -0.57 -5.83
C VAL A 103 7.20 -1.43 -6.63
N SER A 104 7.56 -2.60 -6.10
CA SER A 104 8.51 -3.50 -6.77
C SER A 104 7.91 -4.08 -8.07
N TYR A 105 6.62 -4.42 -8.05
CA TYR A 105 5.91 -4.91 -9.22
C TYR A 105 5.82 -3.85 -10.31
N ASN A 106 5.33 -2.65 -9.97
CA ASN A 106 5.16 -1.54 -10.90
C ASN A 106 6.51 -1.11 -11.50
N LYS A 107 7.56 -0.93 -10.68
CA LYS A 107 8.89 -0.57 -11.20
C LYS A 107 9.45 -1.58 -12.18
N ARG A 108 9.34 -2.88 -11.88
CA ARG A 108 9.83 -3.94 -12.76
C ARG A 108 9.04 -3.98 -14.07
N HIS A 109 7.71 -3.90 -14.00
CA HIS A 109 6.87 -3.96 -15.19
C HIS A 109 7.03 -2.70 -16.06
N LEU A 110 7.11 -1.52 -15.47
CA LEU A 110 7.39 -0.28 -16.21
C LEU A 110 8.76 -0.30 -16.89
N ALA A 111 9.78 -0.89 -16.26
CA ALA A 111 11.10 -1.04 -16.86
C ALA A 111 11.15 -2.10 -17.97
N GLN A 112 10.36 -3.16 -17.86
CA GLN A 112 10.28 -4.24 -18.85
C GLN A 112 9.36 -3.89 -20.03
N GLU A 113 8.35 -3.05 -19.81
CA GLU A 113 7.30 -2.78 -20.77
C GLU A 113 7.24 -1.33 -21.24
N GLY A 114 8.16 -0.98 -22.15
CA GLY A 114 8.00 0.20 -23.00
C GLY A 114 6.76 0.15 -23.90
N LYS A 115 6.09 -1.01 -24.01
CA LYS A 115 4.89 -1.24 -24.84
C LYS A 115 3.56 -1.12 -24.10
N ALA A 116 3.52 -1.16 -22.77
CA ALA A 116 2.27 -1.00 -22.01
C ALA A 116 1.62 0.37 -22.24
N LYS A 117 2.41 1.40 -22.58
CA LYS A 117 1.93 2.72 -23.01
C LYS A 117 1.30 2.72 -24.42
N GLN A 118 1.60 1.73 -25.26
CA GLN A 118 1.15 1.70 -26.65
C GLN A 118 -0.23 1.06 -26.83
N ASP A 119 -0.60 0.12 -25.95
CA ASP A 119 -1.89 -0.57 -26.03
C ASP A 119 -2.57 -0.65 -24.65
N PRO A 120 -3.64 0.14 -24.42
CA PRO A 120 -4.38 0.15 -23.16
C PRO A 120 -5.18 -1.13 -22.92
N ASP A 121 -5.40 -1.95 -23.95
CA ASP A 121 -6.09 -3.24 -23.86
C ASP A 121 -5.14 -4.42 -23.65
N SER A 122 -3.83 -4.17 -23.66
CA SER A 122 -2.83 -5.20 -23.41
C SER A 122 -2.98 -5.85 -22.03
N ARG A 123 -2.61 -7.13 -21.93
CA ARG A 123 -2.62 -7.87 -20.65
C ARG A 123 -1.83 -7.15 -19.55
N SER A 124 -0.77 -6.45 -19.93
CA SER A 124 0.07 -5.71 -19.00
C SER A 124 -0.56 -4.40 -18.55
N ALA A 125 -1.14 -3.60 -19.45
CA ALA A 125 -1.86 -2.39 -19.06
C ALA A 125 -3.00 -2.74 -18.07
N ARG A 126 -3.73 -3.82 -18.35
CA ARG A 126 -4.76 -4.35 -17.44
C ARG A 126 -4.17 -4.81 -16.09
N SER A 127 -3.02 -5.48 -16.11
CA SER A 127 -2.36 -5.89 -14.88
C SER A 127 -1.85 -4.70 -14.06
N LEU A 128 -1.18 -3.71 -14.67
CA LEU A 128 -0.76 -2.48 -14.01
C LEU A 128 -1.94 -1.76 -13.34
N LYS A 129 -3.10 -1.71 -14.00
CA LYS A 129 -4.34 -1.17 -13.40
C LYS A 129 -4.77 -1.98 -12.17
N ASN A 130 -4.67 -3.30 -12.16
CA ASN A 130 -4.92 -4.13 -10.96
C ASN A 130 -3.96 -3.77 -9.80
N TRP A 131 -2.75 -3.29 -10.11
CA TRP A 131 -1.76 -2.80 -9.15
C TRP A 131 -1.85 -1.29 -8.87
N GLY A 132 -2.96 -0.65 -9.26
CA GLY A 132 -3.27 0.76 -9.00
C GLY A 132 -2.51 1.76 -9.87
N HIS A 133 -1.79 1.30 -10.90
CA HIS A 133 -1.08 2.15 -11.85
C HIS A 133 -1.78 2.13 -13.21
N ASP A 134 -2.36 3.26 -13.60
CA ASP A 134 -2.88 3.48 -14.93
C ASP A 134 -1.78 4.06 -15.85
N PRO A 135 -1.26 3.28 -16.82
CA PRO A 135 -0.25 3.76 -17.74
C PRO A 135 -0.73 4.89 -18.66
N GLN A 136 -2.05 5.10 -18.80
CA GLN A 136 -2.61 6.20 -19.59
C GLN A 136 -2.56 7.55 -18.85
N LYS A 137 -2.33 7.54 -17.54
CA LYS A 137 -2.23 8.74 -16.70
C LYS A 137 -0.78 9.15 -16.39
N ALA A 138 0.22 8.46 -16.96
CA ALA A 138 1.64 8.55 -16.60
C ALA A 138 2.58 8.80 -17.79
#